data_AF-A0A239PDP1-F1
#
_entry.id   AF-A0A239PDP1-F1
#
_cell.length_a   1.000
_cell.length_b   1.000
_cell.length_c   1.000
_cell.angle_alpha   90.00
_cell.angle_beta   90.00
_cell.angle_gamma   90.00
#
_symmetry.space_group_name_H-M   'P 1'
#
loop_
_entity.id
_entity.type
_entity.pdbx_description
1 polymer ?
#
loop_
_entity_poly.entity_id
_entity_poly.type
_entity_poly.pdbx_seq_one_letter_code
_entity_poly.pdbx_strand_id
1 'polypeptide(L)'
;NGGSYDASNVKSVSNIALNVNWGADDDIHTGSADTFGRALSFNLSGGVPLDSSGHALALTSDGTALQYEVTTLANGGQQLLAYKGSTHNSSTLVFTVTLDPTSTHGSYSFTLNGNLDHPATGPNSNDLPLNFGVTATDADGDSVPTNFTVHVQDDVPVIGTVTGGQVDEDGGLPGGNPFGPNDAFLVGATTSHSLNISWGADNNNSGTANNRSATFATDLVAPAGLTADGVQVVYSYNADHTVLTASAGGHDVFRVTLNDSNSGTYTFELLGNLDHPVAGTEDNLTLNFGFVATDSDGDTAASSFAISVNDDTPVIVLPIPGFVNEDSLAGGNPGGIGDLPFITAVSTNTLGISWGADSANSVVNGGFSSTQANGDRSVVFTTGIMATLTSQHLHSNGAELNYSLSADG
;
A
#
# COMPACT_ATOMS: atom_id res chain seq x y z
N ASN A 1 -22.77 -27.28 20.36
CA ASN A 1 -21.30 -27.41 20.36
C ASN A 1 -20.76 -26.71 19.13
N GLY A 2 -20.62 -25.38 19.22
CA GLY A 2 -20.01 -24.55 18.18
C GLY A 2 -18.53 -24.41 18.49
N GLY A 3 -17.76 -25.46 18.17
CA GLY A 3 -16.30 -25.36 18.12
C GLY A 3 -15.91 -24.87 16.74
N SER A 4 -15.37 -23.66 16.66
CA SER A 4 -14.57 -23.23 15.52
C SER A 4 -13.38 -24.19 15.42
N TYR A 5 -13.44 -25.13 14.47
CA TYR A 5 -12.27 -25.91 14.11
C TYR A 5 -11.37 -24.99 13.29
N ASP A 6 -10.55 -24.19 13.97
CA ASP A 6 -9.34 -23.64 13.35
C ASP A 6 -8.39 -24.83 13.12
N ALA A 7 -8.57 -25.50 11.99
CA ALA A 7 -7.74 -26.60 11.55
C ALA A 7 -6.42 -26.05 10.96
N SER A 8 -5.72 -25.20 11.72
CA SER A 8 -4.42 -24.69 11.31
C SER A 8 -3.50 -25.86 10.90
N ASN A 9 -3.13 -25.90 9.63
CA ASN A 9 -2.17 -26.82 9.01
C ASN A 9 -2.58 -28.29 8.75
N VAL A 10 -3.86 -28.67 8.82
CA VAL A 10 -4.27 -30.03 8.42
C VAL A 10 -4.45 -30.12 6.90
N LYS A 11 -3.34 -30.39 6.20
CA LYS A 11 -3.36 -30.58 4.72
C LYS A 11 -3.92 -31.93 4.28
N SER A 12 -4.12 -32.87 5.21
CA SER A 12 -4.58 -34.21 4.86
C SER A 12 -5.35 -34.88 5.98
N VAL A 13 -6.38 -35.62 5.61
CA VAL A 13 -7.03 -36.63 6.45
C VAL A 13 -6.81 -38.01 5.82
N SER A 14 -6.71 -39.05 6.64
CA SER A 14 -6.38 -40.39 6.15
C SER A 14 -7.18 -41.46 6.85
N ASN A 15 -7.58 -42.47 6.08
CA ASN A 15 -8.28 -43.67 6.55
C ASN A 15 -9.58 -43.36 7.32
N ILE A 16 -10.31 -42.33 6.90
CA ILE A 16 -11.60 -41.98 7.50
C ILE A 16 -12.65 -42.98 7.01
N ALA A 17 -13.35 -43.63 7.94
CA ALA A 17 -14.31 -44.69 7.62
C ALA A 17 -15.53 -44.14 6.86
N LEU A 18 -15.94 -44.85 5.81
CA LEU A 18 -17.17 -44.59 5.05
C LEU A 18 -18.39 -45.29 5.67
N ASN A 19 -18.17 -46.12 6.69
CA ASN A 19 -19.20 -46.90 7.38
C ASN A 19 -19.98 -47.85 6.47
N VAL A 20 -19.33 -48.38 5.43
CA VAL A 20 -19.89 -49.43 4.58
C VAL A 20 -19.97 -50.72 5.39
N ASN A 21 -21.11 -51.41 5.31
CA ASN A 21 -21.25 -52.76 5.83
C ASN A 21 -21.25 -53.75 4.66
N TRP A 22 -20.15 -54.48 4.52
CA TRP A 22 -19.93 -55.40 3.40
C TRP A 22 -20.70 -56.73 3.54
N GLY A 23 -21.34 -56.99 4.68
CA GLY A 23 -22.15 -58.19 4.86
C GLY A 23 -21.35 -59.49 4.83
N ALA A 24 -21.92 -60.53 4.22
CA ALA A 24 -21.27 -61.85 4.12
C ALA A 24 -20.27 -61.95 2.97
N ASP A 25 -20.34 -61.01 2.01
CA ASP A 25 -19.59 -61.00 0.76
C ASP A 25 -18.47 -59.95 0.83
N ASP A 26 -17.72 -59.98 1.95
CA ASP A 26 -16.72 -58.98 2.32
C ASP A 26 -15.31 -59.23 1.78
N ASP A 27 -15.20 -60.04 0.72
CA ASP A 27 -13.93 -60.44 0.12
C ASP A 27 -13.10 -59.24 -0.33
N ILE A 28 -11.79 -59.27 -0.05
CA ILE A 28 -10.88 -58.15 -0.30
C ILE A 28 -10.08 -58.43 -1.56
N HIS A 29 -10.01 -57.44 -2.44
CA HIS A 29 -9.11 -57.48 -3.59
C HIS A 29 -7.64 -57.54 -3.16
N THR A 30 -6.95 -58.65 -3.43
CA THR A 30 -5.57 -58.88 -2.96
C THR A 30 -4.47 -58.41 -3.92
N GLY A 31 -4.83 -57.75 -5.02
CA GLY A 31 -3.89 -57.18 -5.99
C GLY A 31 -4.43 -57.23 -7.42
N SER A 32 -3.59 -56.85 -8.39
CA SER A 32 -4.02 -56.68 -9.79
C SER A 32 -4.40 -57.96 -10.55
N ALA A 33 -4.11 -59.13 -9.99
CA ALA A 33 -4.51 -60.43 -10.54
C ALA A 33 -5.83 -60.95 -9.93
N ASP A 34 -6.24 -60.36 -8.82
CA ASP A 34 -7.55 -60.55 -8.24
C ASP A 34 -8.55 -59.73 -9.05
N THR A 35 -9.69 -60.30 -9.43
CA THR A 35 -10.73 -59.60 -10.21
C THR A 35 -12.09 -59.63 -9.52
N PHE A 36 -12.14 -60.19 -8.31
CA PHE A 36 -13.33 -60.34 -7.49
C PHE A 36 -13.08 -59.71 -6.12
N GLY A 37 -14.14 -59.37 -5.40
CA GLY A 37 -14.06 -58.69 -4.11
C GLY A 37 -14.59 -57.27 -4.15
N ARG A 38 -14.70 -56.71 -2.96
CA ARG A 38 -15.36 -55.43 -2.73
C ARG A 38 -14.59 -54.24 -3.31
N ALA A 39 -15.35 -53.24 -3.75
CA ALA A 39 -14.84 -52.07 -4.44
C ALA A 39 -15.48 -50.77 -3.95
N LEU A 40 -14.77 -49.66 -4.11
CA LEU A 40 -15.27 -48.30 -3.90
C LEU A 40 -14.97 -47.46 -5.15
N SER A 41 -16.01 -46.82 -5.68
CA SER A 41 -15.90 -45.99 -6.88
C SER A 41 -16.54 -44.62 -6.68
N PHE A 42 -15.96 -43.58 -7.26
CA PHE A 42 -16.58 -42.25 -7.32
C PHE A 42 -17.75 -42.27 -8.30
N ASN A 43 -18.82 -41.56 -7.95
CA ASN A 43 -19.90 -41.28 -8.87
C ASN A 43 -19.47 -40.14 -9.80
N LEU A 44 -19.47 -40.38 -11.11
CA LEU A 44 -18.95 -39.43 -12.10
C LEU A 44 -19.99 -39.13 -13.19
N SER A 45 -19.95 -37.91 -13.73
CA SER A 45 -20.62 -37.53 -14.99
C SER A 45 -19.63 -36.83 -15.90
N GLY A 46 -19.36 -37.41 -17.08
CA GLY A 46 -18.37 -36.86 -18.01
C GLY A 46 -16.95 -36.77 -17.43
N GLY A 47 -16.62 -37.63 -16.45
CA GLY A 47 -15.33 -37.60 -15.72
C GLY A 47 -15.30 -36.64 -14.52
N VAL A 48 -16.35 -35.86 -14.29
CA VAL A 48 -16.46 -34.94 -13.15
C VAL A 48 -17.13 -35.64 -11.97
N PRO A 49 -16.60 -35.55 -10.74
CA PRO A 49 -17.23 -36.10 -9.54
C PRO A 49 -18.60 -35.49 -9.28
N LEU A 50 -19.52 -36.33 -8.80
CA LEU A 50 -20.88 -35.93 -8.41
C LEU A 50 -20.99 -35.80 -6.89
N ASP A 51 -21.82 -34.88 -6.43
CA ASP A 51 -22.28 -34.82 -5.05
C ASP A 51 -23.32 -35.92 -4.74
N SER A 52 -23.77 -36.00 -3.49
CA SER A 52 -24.80 -36.93 -3.01
C SER A 52 -26.19 -36.73 -3.64
N SER A 53 -26.42 -35.60 -4.29
CA SER A 53 -27.65 -35.29 -5.05
C SER A 53 -27.50 -35.55 -6.55
N GLY A 54 -26.32 -35.97 -7.02
CA GLY A 54 -26.03 -36.24 -8.42
C GLY A 54 -25.60 -35.01 -9.24
N HIS A 55 -25.28 -33.88 -8.62
CA HIS A 55 -24.76 -32.71 -9.32
C HIS A 55 -23.24 -32.78 -9.48
N ALA A 56 -22.73 -32.37 -10.64
CA ALA A 56 -21.29 -32.28 -10.86
C ALA A 56 -20.67 -31.17 -10.00
N LEU A 57 -19.52 -31.47 -9.38
CA LEU A 57 -18.75 -30.49 -8.64
C LEU A 57 -18.24 -29.39 -9.60
N ALA A 58 -18.43 -28.13 -9.20
CA ALA A 58 -18.01 -26.95 -9.93
C ALA A 58 -17.00 -26.16 -9.09
N LEU A 59 -15.81 -26.74 -8.91
CA LEU A 59 -14.73 -26.16 -8.11
C LEU A 59 -13.76 -25.37 -9.00
N THR A 60 -13.18 -24.32 -8.44
CA THR A 60 -12.16 -23.48 -9.07
C THR A 60 -10.96 -23.29 -8.15
N SER A 61 -9.82 -22.96 -8.74
CA SER A 61 -8.57 -22.56 -8.06
C SER A 61 -7.93 -21.46 -8.90
N ASP A 62 -7.61 -20.33 -8.27
CA ASP A 62 -7.22 -19.08 -8.93
C ASP A 62 -8.18 -18.68 -10.06
N GLY A 63 -9.48 -18.89 -9.86
CA GLY A 63 -10.52 -18.66 -10.86
C GLY A 63 -10.61 -19.66 -12.00
N THR A 64 -9.75 -20.68 -12.01
CA THR A 64 -9.70 -21.68 -13.08
C THR A 64 -10.41 -22.95 -12.65
N ALA A 65 -11.38 -23.40 -13.44
CA ALA A 65 -12.11 -24.64 -13.18
C ALA A 65 -11.16 -25.86 -13.09
N LEU A 66 -11.46 -26.75 -12.15
CA LEU A 66 -10.70 -27.97 -11.97
C LEU A 66 -11.05 -29.02 -13.03
N GLN A 67 -10.04 -29.79 -13.42
CA GLN A 67 -10.15 -31.01 -14.22
C GLN A 67 -9.78 -32.21 -13.37
N TYR A 68 -10.37 -33.38 -13.66
CA TYR A 68 -10.26 -34.54 -12.80
C TYR A 68 -9.72 -35.75 -13.56
N GLU A 69 -8.80 -36.47 -12.94
CA GLU A 69 -8.37 -37.80 -13.37
C GLU A 69 -8.72 -38.83 -12.31
N VAL A 70 -9.37 -39.92 -12.71
CA VAL A 70 -9.74 -41.01 -11.82
C VAL A 70 -9.08 -42.31 -12.28
N THR A 71 -8.33 -42.95 -11.39
CA THR A 71 -7.61 -44.20 -11.65
C THR A 71 -8.10 -45.28 -10.70
N THR A 72 -8.46 -46.44 -11.24
CA THR A 72 -8.76 -47.63 -10.43
C THR A 72 -7.47 -48.23 -9.86
N LEU A 73 -7.51 -48.54 -8.57
CA LEU A 73 -6.40 -49.10 -7.83
C LEU A 73 -6.50 -50.63 -7.78
N ALA A 74 -5.35 -51.29 -7.64
CA ALA A 74 -5.26 -52.76 -7.59
C ALA A 74 -5.91 -53.39 -6.34
N ASN A 75 -6.43 -52.60 -5.42
CA ASN A 75 -7.14 -53.04 -4.22
C ASN A 75 -8.67 -52.90 -4.35
N GLY A 76 -9.20 -52.61 -5.55
CA GLY A 76 -10.64 -52.36 -5.77
C GLY A 76 -11.09 -50.93 -5.44
N GLY A 77 -10.18 -50.07 -4.99
CA GLY A 77 -10.45 -48.65 -4.75
C GLY A 77 -10.24 -47.77 -5.97
N GLN A 78 -10.39 -46.46 -5.78
CA GLN A 78 -10.09 -45.45 -6.80
C GLN A 78 -9.30 -44.30 -6.21
N GLN A 79 -8.42 -43.70 -7.02
CA GLN A 79 -7.78 -42.42 -6.74
C GLN A 79 -8.29 -41.37 -7.71
N LEU A 80 -8.64 -40.21 -7.17
CA LEU A 80 -9.05 -39.02 -7.90
C LEU A 80 -8.00 -37.94 -7.68
N LEU A 81 -7.51 -37.37 -8.76
CA LEU A 81 -6.59 -36.23 -8.79
C LEU A 81 -7.33 -35.04 -9.42
N ALA A 82 -7.34 -33.90 -8.76
CA ALA A 82 -7.95 -32.67 -9.27
C ALA A 82 -6.86 -31.66 -9.66
N TYR A 83 -6.86 -31.20 -10.91
CA TYR A 83 -5.87 -30.29 -11.48
C TYR A 83 -6.49 -28.95 -11.85
N LYS A 84 -5.78 -27.85 -11.58
CA LYS A 84 -6.10 -26.52 -12.08
C LYS A 84 -5.78 -26.42 -13.57
N GLY A 85 -6.81 -26.18 -14.38
CA GLY A 85 -6.67 -26.03 -15.82
C GLY A 85 -6.27 -27.31 -16.55
N SER A 86 -5.79 -27.20 -17.79
CA SER A 86 -5.56 -28.34 -18.69
C SER A 86 -4.19 -29.02 -18.57
N THR A 87 -3.28 -28.45 -17.77
CA THR A 87 -1.94 -29.02 -17.58
C THR A 87 -2.00 -29.89 -16.34
N HIS A 88 -1.73 -31.19 -16.46
CA HIS A 88 -1.80 -32.12 -15.32
C HIS A 88 -0.39 -32.50 -14.85
N ASN A 89 0.09 -31.82 -13.81
CA ASN A 89 1.37 -32.11 -13.17
C ASN A 89 1.34 -31.65 -11.69
N SER A 90 2.47 -31.77 -10.99
CA SER A 90 2.54 -31.43 -9.57
C SER A 90 2.30 -29.95 -9.23
N SER A 91 2.51 -29.01 -10.16
CA SER A 91 2.29 -27.57 -9.89
C SER A 91 0.84 -27.14 -10.11
N THR A 92 0.02 -27.98 -10.74
CA THR A 92 -1.41 -27.73 -10.96
C THR A 92 -2.30 -28.67 -10.14
N LEU A 93 -1.74 -29.67 -9.47
CA LEU A 93 -2.50 -30.57 -8.58
C LEU A 93 -3.05 -29.79 -7.38
N VAL A 94 -4.38 -29.73 -7.27
CA VAL A 94 -5.09 -29.02 -6.21
C VAL A 94 -5.45 -29.94 -5.06
N PHE A 95 -5.97 -31.14 -5.32
CA PHE A 95 -6.17 -32.14 -4.28
C PHE A 95 -6.16 -33.56 -4.81
N THR A 96 -5.94 -34.51 -3.90
CA THR A 96 -6.00 -35.94 -4.15
C THR A 96 -6.99 -36.60 -3.19
N VAL A 97 -7.83 -37.49 -3.71
CA VAL A 97 -8.73 -38.33 -2.90
C VAL A 97 -8.48 -39.79 -3.23
N THR A 98 -8.33 -40.63 -2.21
CA THR A 98 -8.15 -42.08 -2.39
C THR A 98 -9.23 -42.82 -1.62
N LEU A 99 -9.98 -43.67 -2.31
CA LEU A 99 -10.92 -44.62 -1.74
C LEU A 99 -10.19 -45.95 -1.53
N ASP A 100 -10.30 -46.49 -0.33
CA ASP A 100 -9.69 -47.77 0.04
C ASP A 100 -10.77 -48.71 0.59
N PRO A 101 -11.18 -49.73 -0.18
CA PRO A 101 -12.17 -50.69 0.28
C PRO A 101 -11.57 -51.73 1.22
N THR A 102 -10.24 -51.82 1.38
CA THR A 102 -9.59 -52.90 2.16
C THR A 102 -9.76 -52.76 3.67
N SER A 103 -10.13 -51.56 4.14
CA SER A 103 -10.50 -51.36 5.54
C SER A 103 -11.89 -51.95 5.84
N THR A 104 -12.11 -52.39 7.07
CA THR A 104 -13.33 -53.11 7.50
C THR A 104 -14.64 -52.42 7.12
N HIS A 105 -14.65 -51.09 7.03
CA HIS A 105 -15.84 -50.30 6.69
C HIS A 105 -15.69 -49.46 5.43
N GLY A 106 -14.65 -49.74 4.62
CA GLY A 106 -14.20 -48.83 3.58
C GLY A 106 -13.71 -47.50 4.16
N SER A 107 -12.77 -46.86 3.48
CA SER A 107 -12.24 -45.58 3.95
C SER A 107 -11.87 -44.65 2.81
N TYR A 108 -11.78 -43.36 3.12
CA TYR A 108 -11.19 -42.38 2.24
C TYR A 108 -10.00 -41.67 2.90
N SER A 109 -9.11 -41.17 2.05
CA SER A 109 -8.02 -40.25 2.41
C SER A 109 -8.10 -39.05 1.47
N PHE A 110 -7.86 -37.86 1.99
CA PHE A 110 -7.86 -36.60 1.24
C PHE A 110 -6.57 -35.84 1.53
N THR A 111 -5.96 -35.27 0.50
CA THR A 111 -4.79 -34.37 0.61
C THR A 111 -5.04 -33.12 -0.21
N LEU A 112 -4.89 -31.94 0.41
CA LEU A 112 -4.90 -30.64 -0.25
C LEU A 112 -3.47 -30.29 -0.69
N ASN A 113 -3.31 -29.98 -1.97
CA ASN A 113 -2.04 -29.72 -2.65
C ASN A 113 -1.94 -28.28 -3.18
N GLY A 114 -3.07 -27.63 -3.48
CA GLY A 114 -3.19 -26.23 -3.89
C GLY A 114 -4.41 -25.57 -3.25
N ASN A 115 -4.57 -24.27 -3.46
CA ASN A 115 -5.72 -23.50 -3.01
C ASN A 115 -7.00 -23.87 -3.77
N LEU A 116 -8.15 -23.59 -3.16
CA LEU A 116 -9.47 -23.68 -3.76
C LEU A 116 -10.10 -22.31 -3.56
N ASP A 117 -10.80 -21.78 -4.56
CA ASP A 117 -11.44 -20.48 -4.38
C ASP A 117 -12.67 -20.62 -3.48
N HIS A 118 -12.73 -19.80 -2.45
CA HIS A 118 -13.86 -19.76 -1.54
C HIS A 118 -14.91 -18.72 -1.97
N PRO A 119 -16.15 -18.80 -1.46
CA PRO A 119 -17.15 -17.79 -1.75
C PRO A 119 -16.78 -16.46 -1.09
N ALA A 120 -16.51 -15.43 -1.89
CA ALA A 120 -16.17 -14.07 -1.42
C ALA A 120 -17.17 -13.43 -0.44
N THR A 121 -18.41 -13.93 -0.33
CA THR A 121 -19.41 -13.43 0.62
C THR A 121 -20.32 -14.53 1.16
N GLY A 122 -20.78 -14.38 2.40
CA GLY A 122 -21.82 -15.21 3.00
C GLY A 122 -21.41 -15.80 4.35
N PRO A 123 -22.30 -16.53 5.03
CA PRO A 123 -22.02 -17.13 6.35
C PRO A 123 -20.97 -18.26 6.30
N ASN A 124 -20.61 -18.72 5.10
CA ASN A 124 -19.64 -19.79 4.86
C ASN A 124 -18.55 -19.32 3.87
N SER A 125 -18.19 -18.03 3.85
CA SER A 125 -17.04 -17.59 3.03
C SER A 125 -15.81 -18.41 3.42
N ASN A 126 -15.59 -18.62 4.72
CA ASN A 126 -14.38 -19.30 5.18
C ASN A 126 -14.46 -20.85 5.26
N ASP A 127 -15.51 -21.47 4.72
CA ASP A 127 -15.67 -22.94 4.72
C ASP A 127 -16.24 -23.46 3.40
N LEU A 128 -15.47 -24.30 2.70
CA LEU A 128 -15.85 -24.93 1.46
C LEU A 128 -16.12 -26.44 1.66
N PRO A 129 -17.40 -26.87 1.78
CA PRO A 129 -17.75 -28.28 1.90
C PRO A 129 -17.71 -29.00 0.54
N LEU A 130 -16.78 -29.96 0.41
CA LEU A 130 -16.63 -30.83 -0.75
C LEU A 130 -17.34 -32.15 -0.52
N ASN A 131 -18.53 -32.33 -1.11
CA ASN A 131 -19.29 -33.57 -0.99
C ASN A 131 -19.02 -34.51 -2.17
N PHE A 132 -18.54 -35.72 -1.89
CA PHE A 132 -18.25 -36.73 -2.91
C PHE A 132 -19.23 -37.89 -2.81
N GLY A 133 -19.99 -38.12 -3.88
CA GLY A 133 -20.79 -39.30 -4.08
C GLY A 133 -19.91 -40.51 -4.42
N VAL A 134 -20.16 -41.62 -3.74
CA VAL A 134 -19.41 -42.87 -3.88
C VAL A 134 -20.40 -44.03 -4.02
N THR A 135 -20.04 -45.05 -4.78
CA THR A 135 -20.74 -46.34 -4.81
C THR A 135 -19.83 -47.40 -4.24
N ALA A 136 -20.32 -48.10 -3.21
CA ALA A 136 -19.71 -49.29 -2.66
C ALA A 136 -20.32 -50.52 -3.31
N THR A 137 -19.49 -51.46 -3.73
CA THR A 137 -19.88 -52.72 -4.37
C THR A 137 -19.22 -53.86 -3.62
N ASP A 138 -19.98 -54.88 -3.20
CA ASP A 138 -19.41 -56.06 -2.54
C ASP A 138 -18.87 -57.08 -3.55
N ALA A 139 -18.52 -58.28 -3.08
CA ALA A 139 -17.80 -59.26 -3.89
C ALA A 139 -18.63 -59.92 -5.00
N ASP A 140 -19.96 -60.01 -4.86
CA ASP A 140 -20.84 -60.60 -5.86
C ASP A 140 -21.50 -59.57 -6.79
N GLY A 141 -21.31 -58.28 -6.47
CA GLY A 141 -21.64 -57.15 -7.33
C GLY A 141 -22.81 -56.29 -6.83
N ASP A 142 -23.40 -56.63 -5.68
CA ASP A 142 -24.42 -55.81 -5.05
C ASP A 142 -23.83 -54.46 -4.63
N SER A 143 -24.56 -53.38 -4.90
CA SER A 143 -24.04 -52.02 -4.78
C SER A 143 -24.96 -51.08 -4.01
N VAL A 144 -24.36 -50.19 -3.21
CA VAL A 144 -25.07 -49.17 -2.43
C VAL A 144 -24.39 -47.81 -2.58
N PRO A 145 -25.13 -46.72 -2.79
CA PRO A 145 -24.56 -45.38 -2.78
C PRO A 145 -24.25 -44.92 -1.35
N THR A 146 -23.14 -44.22 -1.18
CA THR A 146 -22.74 -43.50 0.02
C THR A 146 -22.11 -42.16 -0.36
N ASN A 147 -21.79 -41.32 0.62
CA ASN A 147 -21.06 -40.08 0.38
C ASN A 147 -20.26 -39.69 1.61
N PHE A 148 -19.30 -38.79 1.40
CA PHE A 148 -18.59 -38.13 2.49
C PHE A 148 -18.36 -36.66 2.13
N THR A 149 -18.13 -35.84 3.15
CA THR A 149 -17.83 -34.42 2.98
C THR A 149 -16.46 -34.12 3.56
N VAL A 150 -15.65 -33.36 2.82
CA VAL A 150 -14.41 -32.75 3.30
C VAL A 150 -14.64 -31.25 3.40
N HIS A 151 -14.43 -30.66 4.57
CA HIS A 151 -14.50 -29.23 4.77
C HIS A 151 -13.11 -28.62 4.57
N VAL A 152 -12.99 -27.70 3.61
CA VAL A 152 -11.75 -26.94 3.37
C VAL A 152 -11.94 -25.55 3.96
N GLN A 153 -11.18 -25.25 5.00
CA GLN A 153 -11.19 -23.93 5.64
C GLN A 153 -10.33 -22.96 4.84
N ASP A 154 -10.80 -21.73 4.78
CA ASP A 154 -10.19 -20.64 4.02
C ASP A 154 -9.10 -19.92 4.82
N ASP A 155 -8.18 -19.25 4.13
CA ASP A 155 -7.23 -18.33 4.73
C ASP A 155 -7.39 -16.90 4.21
N VAL A 156 -7.29 -15.94 5.13
CA VAL A 156 -7.44 -14.51 4.83
C VAL A 156 -6.07 -13.85 4.69
N PRO A 157 -5.93 -12.74 3.95
CA PRO A 157 -4.67 -12.03 3.88
C PRO A 157 -4.36 -11.42 5.26
N VAL A 158 -3.08 -11.40 5.62
CA VAL A 158 -2.61 -10.86 6.90
C VAL A 158 -1.59 -9.76 6.66
N ILE A 159 -1.78 -8.60 7.31
CA ILE A 159 -0.86 -7.48 7.21
C ILE A 159 -0.03 -7.38 8.49
N GLY A 160 1.29 -7.48 8.34
CA GLY A 160 2.24 -7.26 9.44
C GLY A 160 2.43 -5.79 9.79
N THR A 161 3.43 -5.47 10.60
CA THR A 161 3.77 -4.08 10.93
C THR A 161 4.24 -3.35 9.68
N VAL A 162 3.54 -2.30 9.26
CA VAL A 162 3.97 -1.45 8.14
C VAL A 162 4.86 -0.33 8.69
N THR A 163 6.09 -0.24 8.19
CA THR A 163 7.01 0.84 8.57
C THR A 163 6.64 2.12 7.84
N GLY A 164 6.62 3.26 8.55
CA GLY A 164 6.43 4.57 7.95
C GLY A 164 7.67 5.07 7.21
N GLY A 165 7.51 6.13 6.42
CA GLY A 165 8.58 6.77 5.67
C GLY A 165 8.87 8.18 6.16
N GLN A 166 10.04 8.70 5.77
CA GLN A 166 10.38 10.10 5.93
C GLN A 166 10.83 10.66 4.57
N VAL A 167 10.44 11.89 4.30
CA VAL A 167 10.91 12.71 3.19
C VAL A 167 11.21 14.11 3.71
N ASP A 168 11.92 14.87 2.89
CA ASP A 168 12.40 16.20 3.23
C ASP A 168 12.17 17.14 2.05
N GLU A 169 11.64 18.34 2.34
CA GLU A 169 11.46 19.39 1.35
C GLU A 169 12.80 19.90 0.82
N ASP A 170 13.82 20.02 1.67
CA ASP A 170 15.15 20.46 1.24
C ASP A 170 15.97 19.33 0.58
N GLY A 171 15.58 18.07 0.84
CA GLY A 171 16.28 16.86 0.44
C GLY A 171 16.11 16.44 -1.03
N GLY A 172 15.32 17.17 -1.80
CA GLY A 172 15.13 16.85 -3.22
C GLY A 172 14.27 17.81 -4.02
N LEU A 173 13.60 18.79 -3.39
CA LEU A 173 12.89 19.83 -4.13
C LEU A 173 13.84 20.93 -4.61
N PRO A 174 13.49 21.63 -5.71
CA PRO A 174 14.30 22.74 -6.21
C PRO A 174 14.37 23.88 -5.20
N GLY A 175 15.57 24.37 -4.92
CA GLY A 175 15.77 25.53 -4.04
C GLY A 175 15.87 25.20 -2.55
N GLY A 176 15.84 23.90 -2.20
CA GLY A 176 16.01 23.39 -0.83
C GLY A 176 17.22 23.98 -0.10
N ASN A 177 17.06 24.35 1.17
CA ASN A 177 18.15 24.83 2.02
C ASN A 177 18.64 23.76 3.02
N PRO A 178 19.58 22.89 2.63
CA PRO A 178 20.10 21.89 3.56
C PRO A 178 20.81 22.55 4.75
N PHE A 179 20.72 21.90 5.90
CA PHE A 179 21.39 22.20 7.17
C PHE A 179 20.75 23.31 8.03
N GLY A 180 19.42 23.41 8.01
CA GLY A 180 18.64 24.21 8.96
C GLY A 180 18.67 23.69 10.41
N PRO A 181 18.25 24.49 11.41
CA PRO A 181 18.13 24.02 12.78
C PRO A 181 17.06 22.91 12.93
N ASN A 182 17.49 21.69 13.25
CA ASN A 182 16.68 20.45 13.35
C ASN A 182 16.32 19.78 12.01
N ASP A 183 17.02 20.14 10.94
CA ASP A 183 16.94 19.47 9.63
C ASP A 183 17.24 17.96 9.72
N ALA A 184 16.46 17.16 8.97
CA ALA A 184 16.64 15.73 8.76
C ALA A 184 17.80 15.41 7.78
N PHE A 185 19.00 15.28 8.36
CA PHE A 185 20.23 14.95 7.63
C PHE A 185 20.11 13.80 6.61
N LEU A 186 20.28 14.14 5.32
CA LEU A 186 20.33 13.22 4.16
C LEU A 186 19.04 12.45 3.87
N VAL A 187 17.89 12.97 4.29
CA VAL A 187 16.60 12.50 3.80
C VAL A 187 16.35 13.10 2.42
N GLY A 188 15.67 12.37 1.54
CA GLY A 188 15.36 12.84 0.17
C GLY A 188 13.87 13.01 -0.05
N ALA A 189 13.49 13.50 -1.22
CA ALA A 189 12.09 13.67 -1.63
C ALA A 189 11.36 12.34 -1.98
N THR A 190 11.96 11.16 -1.75
CA THR A 190 11.33 9.88 -2.09
C THR A 190 11.65 8.80 -1.07
N THR A 191 10.65 8.00 -0.71
CA THR A 191 10.81 6.87 0.19
C THR A 191 9.95 5.68 -0.23
N SER A 192 10.40 4.45 0.03
CA SER A 192 9.67 3.24 -0.32
C SER A 192 9.87 2.14 0.71
N HIS A 193 8.77 1.52 1.13
CA HIS A 193 8.77 0.46 2.13
C HIS A 193 7.78 -0.65 1.77
N SER A 194 8.02 -1.82 2.35
CA SER A 194 7.12 -2.98 2.28
C SER A 194 5.81 -2.69 3.00
N LEU A 195 4.69 -3.13 2.42
CA LEU A 195 3.37 -3.18 3.07
C LEU A 195 3.24 -4.40 4.00
N ASN A 196 4.20 -5.32 3.98
CA ASN A 196 4.26 -6.51 4.82
C ASN A 196 2.98 -7.36 4.77
N ILE A 197 2.42 -7.50 3.57
CA ILE A 197 1.25 -8.33 3.28
C ILE A 197 1.71 -9.78 3.13
N SER A 198 1.00 -10.68 3.81
CA SER A 198 1.00 -12.12 3.58
C SER A 198 -0.32 -12.48 2.92
N TRP A 199 -0.25 -12.89 1.64
CA TRP A 199 -1.41 -13.18 0.80
C TRP A 199 -1.98 -14.59 0.96
N GLY A 200 -1.46 -15.38 1.90
CA GLY A 200 -1.98 -16.73 2.11
C GLY A 200 -1.74 -17.70 0.96
N ALA A 201 -2.58 -18.73 0.88
CA ALA A 201 -2.63 -19.69 -0.21
C ALA A 201 -3.14 -19.05 -1.51
N ASP A 202 -4.03 -18.07 -1.40
CA ASP A 202 -4.71 -17.35 -2.50
C ASP A 202 -3.87 -16.20 -3.07
N ASN A 203 -2.58 -16.45 -3.28
CA ASN A 203 -1.59 -15.42 -3.62
C ASN A 203 -1.45 -15.11 -5.13
N ASN A 204 -2.38 -15.56 -5.98
CA ASN A 204 -2.31 -15.39 -7.42
C ASN A 204 -2.13 -13.91 -7.81
N ASN A 205 -1.08 -13.61 -8.57
CA ASN A 205 -0.79 -12.28 -9.09
C ASN A 205 -0.49 -12.31 -10.60
N SER A 206 -1.38 -12.95 -11.36
CA SER A 206 -1.23 -13.15 -12.81
C SER A 206 -1.54 -11.90 -13.65
N GLY A 207 -2.13 -10.87 -13.06
CA GLY A 207 -2.70 -9.70 -13.75
C GLY A 207 -4.00 -9.99 -14.50
N THR A 208 -4.65 -11.14 -14.24
CA THR A 208 -5.88 -11.56 -14.93
C THR A 208 -7.02 -11.81 -13.94
N ALA A 209 -8.00 -12.68 -14.24
CA ALA A 209 -9.10 -12.96 -13.31
C ALA A 209 -8.56 -13.53 -11.98
N ASN A 210 -9.22 -13.20 -10.87
CA ASN A 210 -8.82 -13.62 -9.52
C ASN A 210 -7.38 -13.19 -9.21
N ASN A 211 -7.06 -11.93 -9.52
CA ASN A 211 -5.80 -11.31 -9.15
C ASN A 211 -5.95 -10.70 -7.77
N ARG A 212 -4.95 -10.93 -6.91
CA ARG A 212 -4.80 -10.13 -5.70
C ARG A 212 -4.57 -8.66 -6.04
N SER A 213 -4.73 -7.78 -5.06
CA SER A 213 -4.49 -6.35 -5.24
C SER A 213 -4.19 -5.64 -3.92
N ALA A 214 -3.53 -4.48 -4.01
CA ALA A 214 -3.37 -3.53 -2.92
C ALA A 214 -3.85 -2.15 -3.39
N THR A 215 -4.91 -1.62 -2.80
CA THR A 215 -5.55 -0.37 -3.22
C THR A 215 -5.68 0.60 -2.06
N PHE A 216 -5.73 1.91 -2.35
CA PHE A 216 -6.03 2.91 -1.33
C PHE A 216 -7.44 2.75 -0.80
N ALA A 217 -7.63 3.00 0.50
CA ALA A 217 -8.95 2.98 1.12
C ALA A 217 -9.89 3.97 0.40
N THR A 218 -11.12 3.52 0.12
CA THR A 218 -12.08 4.29 -0.71
C THR A 218 -12.56 5.59 -0.06
N ASP A 219 -12.42 5.72 1.26
CA ASP A 219 -12.76 6.89 2.06
C ASP A 219 -11.55 7.79 2.37
N LEU A 220 -10.36 7.47 1.83
CA LEU A 220 -9.16 8.27 2.01
C LEU A 220 -9.28 9.62 1.29
N VAL A 221 -9.25 10.69 2.06
CA VAL A 221 -9.30 12.08 1.59
C VAL A 221 -8.13 12.89 2.15
N ALA A 222 -7.81 14.01 1.51
CA ALA A 222 -6.79 14.93 2.01
C ALA A 222 -7.14 15.40 3.43
N PRO A 223 -6.17 15.42 4.37
CA PRO A 223 -6.38 15.95 5.71
C PRO A 223 -6.96 17.38 5.68
N ALA A 224 -7.89 17.66 6.59
CA ALA A 224 -8.47 18.99 6.69
C ALA A 224 -7.38 20.03 7.04
N GLY A 225 -7.32 21.12 6.26
CA GLY A 225 -6.34 22.18 6.45
C GLY A 225 -4.97 21.90 5.83
N LEU A 226 -4.75 20.76 5.16
CA LEU A 226 -3.54 20.53 4.38
C LEU A 226 -3.49 21.50 3.19
N THR A 227 -2.47 22.35 3.15
CA THR A 227 -2.24 23.32 2.08
C THR A 227 -0.81 23.20 1.54
N ALA A 228 -0.62 23.69 0.32
CA ALA A 228 0.67 23.92 -0.31
C ALA A 228 0.59 25.30 -0.99
N ASP A 229 1.58 26.15 -0.76
CA ASP A 229 1.57 27.55 -1.19
C ASP A 229 0.28 28.31 -0.79
N GLY A 230 -0.27 28.00 0.38
CA GLY A 230 -1.53 28.56 0.86
C GLY A 230 -2.78 28.05 0.14
N VAL A 231 -2.66 27.11 -0.80
CA VAL A 231 -3.77 26.51 -1.56
C VAL A 231 -4.10 25.12 -1.03
N GLN A 232 -5.40 24.81 -0.90
CA GLN A 232 -5.84 23.51 -0.40
C GLN A 232 -5.36 22.35 -1.30
N VAL A 233 -4.79 21.34 -0.66
CA VAL A 233 -4.41 20.08 -1.30
C VAL A 233 -5.65 19.21 -1.53
N VAL A 234 -5.75 18.64 -2.73
CA VAL A 234 -6.81 17.71 -3.11
C VAL A 234 -6.20 16.41 -3.63
N TYR A 235 -6.78 15.27 -3.24
CA TYR A 235 -6.37 13.96 -3.72
C TYR A 235 -7.16 13.55 -4.96
N SER A 236 -6.47 12.88 -5.88
CA SER A 236 -7.05 12.19 -7.04
C SER A 236 -6.44 10.79 -7.15
N TYR A 237 -7.19 9.86 -7.73
CA TYR A 237 -6.80 8.46 -7.86
C TYR A 237 -6.81 8.01 -9.32
N ASN A 238 -5.92 7.09 -9.67
CA ASN A 238 -6.04 6.36 -10.94
C ASN A 238 -7.23 5.37 -10.90
N ALA A 239 -7.59 4.81 -12.06
CA ALA A 239 -8.75 3.93 -12.20
C ALA A 239 -8.73 2.71 -11.26
N ASP A 240 -7.54 2.16 -11.02
CA ASP A 240 -7.35 0.96 -10.21
C ASP A 240 -7.09 1.28 -8.72
N HIS A 241 -7.16 2.56 -8.32
CA HIS A 241 -6.93 3.02 -6.94
C HIS A 241 -5.56 2.62 -6.35
N THR A 242 -4.54 2.48 -7.19
CA THR A 242 -3.15 2.15 -6.82
C THR A 242 -2.22 3.36 -6.81
N VAL A 243 -2.63 4.48 -7.42
CA VAL A 243 -1.87 5.73 -7.44
C VAL A 243 -2.75 6.85 -6.91
N LEU A 244 -2.26 7.53 -5.89
CA LEU A 244 -2.81 8.76 -5.33
C LEU A 244 -1.91 9.93 -5.76
N THR A 245 -2.49 10.92 -6.43
CA THR A 245 -1.83 12.19 -6.72
C THR A 245 -2.48 13.30 -5.93
N ALA A 246 -1.69 13.99 -5.11
CA ALA A 246 -2.09 15.17 -4.38
C ALA A 246 -1.66 16.42 -5.15
N SER A 247 -2.59 17.35 -5.37
CA SER A 247 -2.33 18.56 -6.14
C SER A 247 -2.88 19.81 -5.44
N ALA A 248 -2.22 20.94 -5.64
CA ALA A 248 -2.63 22.27 -5.17
C ALA A 248 -2.20 23.32 -6.21
N GLY A 249 -2.97 24.39 -6.36
CA GLY A 249 -2.62 25.49 -7.28
C GLY A 249 -2.48 25.13 -8.76
N GLY A 250 -2.90 23.92 -9.18
CA GLY A 250 -2.73 23.41 -10.55
C GLY A 250 -1.46 22.59 -10.79
N HIS A 251 -0.70 22.26 -9.74
CA HIS A 251 0.51 21.45 -9.79
C HIS A 251 0.44 20.29 -8.79
N ASP A 252 1.21 19.24 -9.04
CA ASP A 252 1.31 18.08 -8.14
C ASP A 252 2.26 18.37 -6.98
N VAL A 253 1.82 18.06 -5.76
CA VAL A 253 2.55 18.27 -4.50
C VAL A 253 3.21 16.97 -4.05
N PHE A 254 2.52 15.84 -4.16
CA PHE A 254 3.14 14.53 -3.96
C PHE A 254 2.36 13.43 -4.67
N ARG A 255 3.02 12.28 -4.85
CA ARG A 255 2.44 11.06 -5.41
C ARG A 255 2.73 9.87 -4.51
N VAL A 256 1.72 9.04 -4.31
CA VAL A 256 1.84 7.77 -3.57
C VAL A 256 1.39 6.63 -4.46
N THR A 257 2.24 5.61 -4.60
CA THR A 257 1.97 4.41 -5.43
C THR A 257 1.99 3.17 -4.57
N LEU A 258 0.98 2.31 -4.71
CA LEU A 258 0.93 0.97 -4.15
C LEU A 258 1.28 -0.06 -5.24
N ASN A 259 1.95 -1.14 -4.84
CA ASN A 259 2.26 -2.28 -5.68
C ASN A 259 2.03 -3.55 -4.86
N ASP A 260 1.45 -4.58 -5.46
CA ASP A 260 1.07 -5.85 -4.82
C ASP A 260 2.08 -7.00 -5.08
N SER A 261 3.23 -6.69 -5.69
CA SER A 261 4.32 -7.65 -5.91
C SER A 261 4.91 -8.07 -4.58
N ASN A 262 5.28 -9.36 -4.45
CA ASN A 262 5.82 -9.94 -3.22
C ASN A 262 4.89 -9.65 -2.02
N SER A 263 5.38 -9.02 -0.95
CA SER A 263 4.60 -8.61 0.23
C SER A 263 3.94 -7.23 0.09
N GLY A 264 3.88 -6.71 -1.14
CA GLY A 264 3.43 -5.37 -1.45
C GLY A 264 4.43 -4.28 -1.03
N THR A 265 4.38 -3.14 -1.71
CA THR A 265 5.20 -1.97 -1.41
C THR A 265 4.41 -0.69 -1.63
N TYR A 266 4.71 0.33 -0.85
CA TYR A 266 4.35 1.71 -1.22
C TYR A 266 5.60 2.50 -1.62
N THR A 267 5.40 3.51 -2.47
CA THR A 267 6.39 4.53 -2.79
C THR A 267 5.73 5.89 -2.63
N PHE A 268 6.34 6.77 -1.84
CA PHE A 268 5.94 8.17 -1.69
C PHE A 268 7.00 9.05 -2.35
N GLU A 269 6.57 10.00 -3.16
CA GLU A 269 7.40 10.98 -3.87
C GLU A 269 6.85 12.38 -3.60
N LEU A 270 7.66 13.23 -2.97
CA LEU A 270 7.40 14.65 -2.76
C LEU A 270 7.81 15.42 -4.02
N LEU A 271 6.90 16.25 -4.52
CA LEU A 271 7.02 16.97 -5.80
C LEU A 271 6.94 18.49 -5.63
N GLY A 272 6.33 18.96 -4.54
CA GLY A 272 6.27 20.33 -4.10
C GLY A 272 6.17 20.40 -2.57
N ASN A 273 6.29 21.62 -2.04
CA ASN A 273 6.21 21.91 -0.61
C ASN A 273 4.79 21.77 -0.06
N LEU A 274 4.70 21.61 1.25
CA LEU A 274 3.50 21.63 2.07
C LEU A 274 3.62 22.77 3.08
N ASP A 275 2.51 23.44 3.40
CA ASP A 275 2.56 24.45 4.46
C ASP A 275 2.60 23.75 5.83
N HIS A 276 3.68 23.95 6.55
CA HIS A 276 3.90 23.40 7.87
C HIS A 276 3.17 24.18 8.99
N PRO A 277 2.77 23.51 10.09
CA PRO A 277 1.99 24.14 11.16
C PRO A 277 2.79 25.11 12.05
N VAL A 278 4.13 25.01 12.10
CA VAL A 278 4.97 25.82 13.00
C VAL A 278 5.99 26.62 12.22
N ALA A 279 5.67 27.90 11.99
CA ALA A 279 6.57 28.81 11.29
C ALA A 279 7.94 28.98 12.00
N GLY A 280 9.00 29.04 11.18
CA GLY A 280 10.36 29.37 11.62
C GLY A 280 11.14 28.22 12.24
N THR A 281 10.71 26.97 12.03
CA THR A 281 11.38 25.76 12.48
C THR A 281 11.33 24.69 11.41
N GLU A 282 12.36 23.84 11.32
CA GLU A 282 12.33 22.61 10.51
C GLU A 282 11.40 21.57 11.16
N ASP A 283 10.08 21.79 11.11
CA ASP A 283 9.10 20.93 11.77
C ASP A 283 8.71 19.71 10.92
N ASN A 284 7.92 18.81 11.49
CA ASN A 284 7.51 17.57 10.82
C ASN A 284 5.98 17.52 10.66
N LEU A 285 5.53 17.39 9.43
CA LEU A 285 4.14 17.15 9.06
C LEU A 285 3.92 15.65 8.82
N THR A 286 2.98 15.03 9.54
CA THR A 286 2.67 13.60 9.38
C THR A 286 1.43 13.38 8.52
N LEU A 287 1.58 12.63 7.43
CA LEU A 287 0.51 12.20 6.53
C LEU A 287 0.21 10.71 6.73
N ASN A 288 -1.05 10.32 6.82
CA ASN A 288 -1.47 8.93 6.98
C ASN A 288 -2.21 8.43 5.74
N PHE A 289 -1.85 7.23 5.27
CA PHE A 289 -2.43 6.61 4.07
C PHE A 289 -2.99 5.23 4.43
N GLY A 290 -4.31 5.09 4.36
CA GLY A 290 -5.00 3.81 4.51
C GLY A 290 -5.01 3.02 3.20
N PHE A 291 -4.85 1.69 3.30
CA PHE A 291 -4.91 0.79 2.16
C PHE A 291 -5.62 -0.52 2.51
N VAL A 292 -6.11 -1.21 1.48
CA VAL A 292 -6.76 -2.52 1.56
C VAL A 292 -5.99 -3.49 0.67
N ALA A 293 -5.60 -4.62 1.24
CA ALA A 293 -5.10 -5.78 0.52
C ALA A 293 -6.28 -6.73 0.26
N THR A 294 -6.38 -7.25 -0.96
CA THR A 294 -7.36 -8.25 -1.38
C THR A 294 -6.63 -9.40 -2.04
N ASP A 295 -6.84 -10.65 -1.64
CA ASP A 295 -6.21 -11.81 -2.27
C ASP A 295 -6.99 -12.31 -3.50
N SER A 296 -6.73 -13.54 -3.96
CA SER A 296 -7.20 -14.04 -5.25
C SER A 296 -8.70 -14.30 -5.31
N ASP A 297 -9.29 -14.81 -4.23
CA ASP A 297 -10.71 -15.16 -4.17
C ASP A 297 -11.58 -14.11 -3.46
N GLY A 298 -10.94 -13.08 -2.89
CA GLY A 298 -11.57 -11.81 -2.58
C GLY A 298 -11.60 -11.44 -1.10
N ASP A 299 -10.91 -12.20 -0.26
CA ASP A 299 -10.74 -11.87 1.15
C ASP A 299 -9.89 -10.61 1.31
N THR A 300 -10.15 -9.85 2.38
CA THR A 300 -9.56 -8.52 2.55
C THR A 300 -8.95 -8.28 3.92
N ALA A 301 -7.88 -7.50 3.94
CA ALA A 301 -7.28 -6.94 5.14
C ALA A 301 -6.94 -5.46 4.93
N ALA A 302 -7.15 -4.64 5.95
CA ALA A 302 -6.88 -3.20 5.89
C ALA A 302 -5.78 -2.80 6.87
N SER A 303 -4.96 -1.83 6.48
CA SER A 303 -3.93 -1.22 7.34
C SER A 303 -3.59 0.18 6.85
N SER A 304 -2.58 0.81 7.43
CA SER A 304 -2.13 2.15 7.08
C SER A 304 -0.63 2.32 7.30
N PHE A 305 -0.04 3.30 6.61
CA PHE A 305 1.32 3.78 6.88
C PHE A 305 1.34 5.30 7.02
N ALA A 306 2.38 5.81 7.68
CA ALA A 306 2.60 7.23 7.89
C ALA A 306 3.83 7.72 7.12
N ILE A 307 3.78 8.96 6.63
CA ILE A 307 4.91 9.68 6.04
C ILE A 307 5.15 10.93 6.88
N SER A 308 6.37 11.09 7.37
CA SER A 308 6.84 12.35 7.97
C SER A 308 7.49 13.17 6.86
N VAL A 309 6.95 14.35 6.59
CA VAL A 309 7.57 15.37 5.73
C VAL A 309 8.27 16.34 6.65
N ASN A 310 9.58 16.54 6.49
CA ASN A 310 10.31 17.61 7.18
C ASN A 310 10.23 18.88 6.35
N ASP A 311 10.03 20.00 7.04
CA ASP A 311 9.93 21.35 6.48
C ASP A 311 11.26 21.80 5.85
N ASP A 312 11.24 22.94 5.15
CA ASP A 312 12.43 23.69 4.75
C ASP A 312 12.32 25.13 5.26
N THR A 313 13.38 25.69 5.85
CA THR A 313 13.38 27.09 6.31
C THR A 313 14.28 28.00 5.47
N PRO A 314 13.92 29.30 5.33
CA PRO A 314 14.78 30.25 4.64
C PRO A 314 16.07 30.51 5.41
N VAL A 315 17.20 30.60 4.68
CA VAL A 315 18.52 30.89 5.26
C VAL A 315 19.13 32.17 4.73
N ILE A 316 19.89 32.87 5.59
CA ILE A 316 20.73 34.01 5.19
C ILE A 316 22.12 33.49 4.84
N VAL A 317 22.48 33.57 3.56
CA VAL A 317 23.79 33.13 3.07
C VAL A 317 24.83 34.24 3.23
N LEU A 318 24.70 35.32 2.46
CA LEU A 318 25.60 36.47 2.54
C LEU A 318 24.93 37.75 2.03
N PRO A 319 24.58 38.69 2.94
CA PRO A 319 24.18 40.02 2.55
C PRO A 319 25.34 40.80 1.91
N ILE A 320 25.08 41.50 0.80
CA ILE A 320 26.10 42.35 0.15
C ILE A 320 25.89 43.80 0.62
N PRO A 321 26.91 44.45 1.21
CA PRO A 321 26.78 45.84 1.63
C PRO A 321 26.61 46.78 0.42
N GLY A 322 25.76 47.78 0.64
CA GLY A 322 25.56 48.88 -0.30
C GLY A 322 26.47 50.06 -0.03
N PHE A 323 26.78 50.83 -1.07
CA PHE A 323 27.53 52.08 -0.94
C PHE A 323 26.84 53.18 -1.73
N VAL A 324 26.78 54.37 -1.13
CA VAL A 324 26.27 55.60 -1.75
C VAL A 324 27.32 56.69 -1.62
N ASN A 325 27.23 57.72 -2.47
CA ASN A 325 28.15 58.84 -2.51
C ASN A 325 27.37 60.16 -2.51
N GLU A 326 27.67 61.04 -1.56
CA GLU A 326 27.07 62.38 -1.48
C GLU A 326 27.35 63.25 -2.71
N ASP A 327 28.41 62.98 -3.48
CA ASP A 327 28.70 63.68 -4.76
C ASP A 327 27.60 63.52 -5.81
N SER A 328 26.73 62.54 -5.64
CA SER A 328 25.56 62.33 -6.49
C SER A 328 24.38 63.26 -6.13
N LEU A 329 24.43 63.93 -4.98
CA LEU A 329 23.43 64.93 -4.60
C LEU A 329 23.62 66.24 -5.38
N ALA A 330 22.58 67.06 -5.41
CA ALA A 330 22.64 68.36 -6.08
C ALA A 330 23.71 69.26 -5.44
N GLY A 331 24.71 69.67 -6.23
CA GLY A 331 25.84 70.47 -5.76
C GLY A 331 27.02 69.67 -5.21
N GLY A 332 27.02 68.34 -5.35
CA GLY A 332 28.18 67.48 -5.09
C GLY A 332 29.38 67.78 -6.00
N ASN A 333 30.58 67.34 -5.61
CA ASN A 333 31.83 67.64 -6.33
C ASN A 333 32.52 66.35 -6.83
N PRO A 334 31.97 65.70 -7.88
CA PRO A 334 32.51 64.43 -8.35
C PRO A 334 33.93 64.57 -8.94
N GLY A 335 34.80 63.60 -8.62
CA GLY A 335 36.15 63.49 -9.19
C GLY A 335 37.25 64.11 -8.33
N GLY A 336 36.98 64.37 -7.06
CA GLY A 336 37.93 64.77 -6.03
C GLY A 336 38.96 63.69 -5.68
N ILE A 337 40.00 64.11 -4.95
CA ILE A 337 41.03 63.20 -4.44
C ILE A 337 40.43 62.40 -3.28
N GLY A 338 40.37 61.08 -3.43
CA GLY A 338 39.82 60.16 -2.42
C GLY A 338 38.40 59.66 -2.73
N ASP A 339 37.79 60.17 -3.80
CA ASP A 339 36.47 59.72 -4.24
C ASP A 339 36.49 58.24 -4.64
N LEU A 340 35.42 57.54 -4.28
CA LEU A 340 35.15 56.22 -4.80
C LEU A 340 34.72 56.33 -6.27
N PRO A 341 35.01 55.31 -7.11
CA PRO A 341 34.76 55.38 -8.55
C PRO A 341 33.28 55.38 -8.95
N PHE A 342 32.35 55.29 -7.99
CA PHE A 342 30.90 55.32 -8.21
C PHE A 342 30.28 56.61 -7.65
N ILE A 343 29.26 57.12 -8.35
CA ILE A 343 28.52 58.32 -7.98
C ILE A 343 27.03 57.95 -8.01
N THR A 344 26.51 57.50 -6.86
CA THR A 344 25.08 57.14 -6.72
C THR A 344 24.54 57.51 -5.35
N ALA A 345 23.31 58.03 -5.30
CA ALA A 345 22.59 58.31 -4.06
C ALA A 345 21.73 57.12 -3.62
N VAL A 346 21.59 56.12 -4.49
CA VAL A 346 20.74 54.94 -4.29
C VAL A 346 21.61 53.70 -4.38
N SER A 347 21.42 52.79 -3.42
CA SER A 347 22.05 51.48 -3.43
C SER A 347 20.98 50.40 -3.37
N THR A 348 20.98 49.50 -4.36
CA THR A 348 20.17 48.29 -4.40
C THR A 348 21.09 47.08 -4.42
N ASN A 349 20.99 46.20 -3.43
CA ASN A 349 21.78 44.98 -3.32
C ASN A 349 20.95 43.82 -2.78
N THR A 350 21.46 42.61 -2.90
CA THR A 350 20.82 41.42 -2.34
C THR A 350 20.99 41.37 -0.82
N LEU A 351 19.92 40.97 -0.13
CA LEU A 351 19.95 40.59 1.29
C LEU A 351 20.54 39.19 1.51
N GLY A 352 20.84 38.44 0.43
CA GLY A 352 21.42 37.11 0.51
C GLY A 352 20.47 36.05 1.06
N ILE A 353 19.16 36.24 0.91
CA ILE A 353 18.12 35.29 1.35
C ILE A 353 18.06 34.15 0.34
N SER A 354 18.23 32.93 0.82
CA SER A 354 17.78 31.72 0.13
C SER A 354 16.42 31.36 0.71
N TRP A 355 15.39 31.31 -0.14
CA TRP A 355 14.01 31.17 0.34
C TRP A 355 13.62 29.74 0.67
N GLY A 356 14.31 28.74 0.11
CA GLY A 356 13.94 27.33 0.28
C GLY A 356 13.05 26.81 -0.84
N ALA A 357 12.63 25.56 -0.68
CA ALA A 357 11.69 24.84 -1.53
C ALA A 357 10.28 25.47 -1.49
N ASP A 358 9.90 26.14 -0.40
CA ASP A 358 8.62 26.79 -0.14
C ASP A 358 8.58 28.28 -0.57
N SER A 359 9.40 28.67 -1.56
CA SER A 359 9.65 30.07 -1.94
C SER A 359 8.48 30.86 -2.60
N ALA A 360 7.24 30.42 -2.41
CA ALA A 360 6.05 31.03 -2.96
C ALA A 360 5.91 32.52 -2.60
N ASN A 361 5.39 33.29 -3.56
CA ASN A 361 5.22 34.73 -3.46
C ASN A 361 3.93 35.16 -4.17
N SER A 362 2.80 34.70 -3.67
CA SER A 362 1.49 34.95 -4.29
C SER A 362 1.09 36.43 -4.33
N VAL A 363 1.61 37.28 -3.42
CA VAL A 363 1.39 38.73 -3.43
C VAL A 363 2.71 39.48 -3.35
N VAL A 364 3.03 40.23 -4.40
CA VAL A 364 4.23 41.09 -4.42
C VAL A 364 4.12 42.11 -3.27
N ASN A 365 5.07 42.05 -2.34
CA ASN A 365 5.13 42.88 -1.13
C ASN A 365 3.90 42.73 -0.21
N GLY A 366 3.27 41.55 -0.16
CA GLY A 366 2.05 41.28 0.61
C GLY A 366 2.18 40.25 1.74
N GLY A 367 3.30 39.54 1.84
CA GLY A 367 3.40 38.34 2.67
C GLY A 367 3.32 38.55 4.19
N PHE A 368 3.36 39.80 4.67
CA PHE A 368 3.25 40.10 6.10
C PHE A 368 2.24 41.21 6.37
N SER A 369 1.20 40.89 7.14
CA SER A 369 0.23 41.86 7.66
C SER A 369 0.00 41.59 9.14
N SER A 370 0.96 41.99 9.97
CA SER A 370 1.08 41.65 11.41
C SER A 370 1.32 40.17 11.74
N THR A 371 0.92 39.26 10.85
CA THR A 371 1.27 37.84 10.82
C THR A 371 1.75 37.45 9.43
N GLN A 372 2.60 36.44 9.36
CA GLN A 372 3.03 35.82 8.10
C GLN A 372 1.83 35.14 7.44
N ALA A 373 1.64 35.36 6.13
CA ALA A 373 0.64 34.66 5.34
C ALA A 373 1.24 33.39 4.72
N ASN A 374 0.52 32.26 4.79
CA ASN A 374 0.95 31.03 4.12
C ASN A 374 1.00 31.25 2.60
N GLY A 375 2.00 30.66 1.93
CA GLY A 375 2.19 30.79 0.48
C GLY A 375 2.66 32.15 -0.02
N ASP A 376 3.13 33.04 0.86
CA ASP A 376 3.65 34.34 0.44
C ASP A 376 4.81 34.83 1.30
N ARG A 377 6.03 34.72 0.80
CA ARG A 377 7.23 35.20 1.50
C ARG A 377 7.19 36.69 1.82
N SER A 378 7.90 37.10 2.87
CA SER A 378 7.97 38.50 3.30
C SER A 378 9.37 38.91 3.78
N VAL A 379 9.66 40.20 3.69
CA VAL A 379 10.81 40.83 4.35
C VAL A 379 10.29 42.03 5.10
N VAL A 380 10.52 42.07 6.41
CA VAL A 380 10.06 43.16 7.28
C VAL A 380 11.19 43.67 8.15
N PHE A 381 11.15 44.95 8.50
CA PHE A 381 12.03 45.47 9.52
C PHE A 381 11.72 44.82 10.87
N THR A 382 12.77 44.57 11.65
CA THR A 382 12.61 43.98 12.98
C THR A 382 11.88 44.94 13.92
N THR A 383 11.19 44.35 14.91
CA THR A 383 10.58 45.13 15.98
C THR A 383 11.67 45.93 16.70
N GLY A 384 11.50 47.25 16.79
CA GLY A 384 12.44 48.15 17.45
C GLY A 384 13.46 48.84 16.54
N ILE A 385 13.42 48.63 15.22
CA ILE A 385 14.35 49.28 14.27
C ILE A 385 14.44 50.80 14.45
N MET A 386 13.30 51.44 14.77
CA MET A 386 13.22 52.88 15.00
C MET A 386 14.07 53.32 16.19
N ALA A 387 14.02 52.56 17.30
CA ALA A 387 14.85 52.82 18.46
C ALA A 387 16.34 52.60 18.13
N THR A 388 16.66 51.57 17.34
CA THR A 388 18.02 51.32 16.85
C THR A 388 18.52 52.50 16.02
N LEU A 389 17.73 53.03 15.09
CA LEU A 389 18.11 54.16 14.26
C LEU A 389 18.28 55.45 15.09
N THR A 390 17.32 55.77 15.96
CA THR A 390 17.44 56.94 16.86
C THR A 390 18.66 56.85 17.77
N SER A 391 19.03 55.65 18.24
CA SER A 391 20.22 55.47 19.09
C SER A 391 21.55 55.75 18.40
N GLN A 392 21.57 55.86 17.06
CA GLN A 392 22.77 56.23 16.32
C GLN A 392 23.06 57.73 16.34
N HIS A 393 22.13 58.57 16.81
CA HIS A 393 22.28 60.02 16.90
C HIS A 393 22.78 60.66 15.60
N LEU A 394 22.22 60.24 14.47
CA LEU A 394 22.58 60.78 13.15
C LEU A 394 21.98 62.18 12.96
N HIS A 395 22.72 63.05 12.29
CA HIS A 395 22.33 64.43 12.01
C HIS A 395 22.53 64.77 10.53
N SER A 396 21.69 65.65 9.98
CA SER A 396 21.89 66.29 8.67
C SER A 396 21.91 67.80 8.86
N ASN A 397 22.99 68.46 8.42
CA ASN A 397 23.20 69.91 8.62
C ASN A 397 23.02 70.38 10.08
N GLY A 398 23.39 69.54 11.05
CA GLY A 398 23.28 69.83 12.48
C GLY A 398 21.89 69.60 13.09
N ALA A 399 20.90 69.18 12.31
CA ALA A 399 19.59 68.75 12.82
C ALA A 399 19.54 67.23 12.98
N GLU A 400 18.98 66.74 14.08
CA GLU A 400 18.78 65.30 14.32
C GLU A 400 17.79 64.69 13.32
N LEU A 401 18.03 63.44 12.90
CA LEU A 401 17.14 62.74 11.99
C LEU A 401 15.89 62.20 12.71
N ASN A 402 14.74 62.36 12.08
CA ASN A 402 13.49 61.71 12.46
C ASN A 402 13.22 60.55 11.50
N TYR A 403 12.90 59.38 12.04
CA TYR A 403 12.60 58.19 11.27
C TYR A 403 11.09 57.91 11.28
N SER A 404 10.60 57.26 10.25
CA SER A 404 9.23 56.72 10.16
C SER A 404 9.25 55.51 9.24
N LEU A 405 8.50 54.47 9.59
CA LEU A 405 8.19 53.37 8.69
C LEU A 405 6.93 53.72 7.90
N SER A 406 6.89 53.37 6.62
CA SER A 406 5.66 53.47 5.84
C SER A 406 4.66 52.39 6.28
N ALA A 407 3.42 52.50 5.79
CA ALA A 407 2.33 51.62 6.23
C ALA A 407 2.53 50.15 5.77
N ASP A 408 3.35 49.94 4.75
CA ASP A 408 3.77 48.67 4.17
C ASP A 408 5.11 48.16 4.72
N GLY A 409 5.66 48.82 5.75
CA GLY A 409 7.04 48.64 6.19
C GLY A 409 7.94 49.68 5.57
#